data_AF-A0A7C1PD01-F1
#
_entry.id   AF-A0A7C1PD01-F1
#
_cell.length_a   1.000
_cell.length_b   1.000
_cell.length_c   1.000
_cell.angle_alpha   90.00
_cell.angle_beta   90.00
_cell.angle_gamma   90.00
#
_symmetry.space_group_name_H-M   'P 1'
#
loop_
_entity.id
_entity.type
_entity.pdbx_description
1 polymer ?
#
loop_
_entity_poly.entity_id
_entity_poly.type
_entity_poly.pdbx_seq_one_letter_code
_entity_poly.pdbx_strand_id
1 'polypeptide(L)'
;MSFGGSLASLRSKWGISQAELAGRAGVAQSTVSDIESGRIDPKISTALKLLYALGVNLVRISYEDGKVAVRPYTGTGYAPEPELLAAVADSLALLRGRAQLAEDRLRKQVLASLGEITRELSLIQAEVDKLSRMVGLLRSQKP
;
A
#
# COMPACT_ATOMS: atom_id res chain seq x y z
N MET A 1 -16.80 17.53 -18.97
CA MET A 1 -16.43 16.29 -18.23
C MET A 1 -17.65 15.89 -17.41
N SER A 2 -18.13 14.65 -17.49
CA SER A 2 -19.24 14.19 -16.63
C SER A 2 -18.76 13.96 -15.20
N PHE A 3 -19.68 13.96 -14.23
CA PHE A 3 -19.36 13.62 -12.84
C PHE A 3 -18.64 12.26 -12.75
N GLY A 4 -19.16 11.24 -13.43
CA GLY A 4 -18.57 9.91 -13.48
C GLY A 4 -17.12 9.90 -13.97
N GLY A 5 -16.84 10.62 -15.05
CA GLY A 5 -15.48 10.74 -15.60
C GLY A 5 -14.51 11.47 -14.65
N SER A 6 -14.97 12.52 -13.97
CA SER A 6 -14.18 13.22 -12.95
C SER A 6 -13.93 12.35 -11.72
N LEU A 7 -14.92 11.57 -11.28
CA LEU A 7 -14.78 10.62 -10.18
C LEU A 7 -13.75 9.53 -10.51
N ALA A 8 -13.85 8.93 -11.71
CA ALA A 8 -12.91 7.90 -12.16
C ALA A 8 -11.47 8.44 -12.24
N SER A 9 -11.32 9.66 -12.76
CA SER A 9 -10.02 10.33 -12.85
C SER A 9 -9.42 10.57 -11.46
N LEU A 10 -10.23 11.05 -10.51
CA LEU A 10 -9.79 11.29 -9.15
C LEU A 10 -9.43 9.98 -8.44
N ARG A 11 -10.29 8.96 -8.50
CA ARG A 11 -10.01 7.63 -7.95
C ARG A 11 -8.68 7.07 -8.45
N SER A 12 -8.42 7.24 -9.75
CA SER A 12 -7.19 6.77 -10.38
C SER A 12 -5.95 7.54 -9.91
N LYS A 13 -6.05 8.85 -9.67
CA LYS A 13 -4.97 9.65 -9.05
C LYS A 13 -4.62 9.19 -7.64
N TRP A 14 -5.60 8.68 -6.90
CA TRP A 14 -5.41 8.10 -5.57
C TRP A 14 -4.91 6.64 -5.59
N GLY A 15 -4.81 6.02 -6.77
CA GLY A 15 -4.28 4.66 -6.93
C GLY A 15 -5.16 3.54 -6.39
N ILE A 16 -6.45 3.78 -6.14
CA ILE A 16 -7.37 2.80 -5.54
C ILE A 16 -8.33 2.19 -6.58
N SER A 17 -8.77 0.95 -6.33
CA SER A 17 -9.74 0.25 -7.18
C SER A 17 -11.18 0.76 -6.98
N GLN A 18 -12.08 0.45 -7.92
CA GLN A 18 -13.52 0.74 -7.73
C GLN A 18 -14.10 0.01 -6.51
N ALA A 19 -13.67 -1.24 -6.26
CA ALA A 19 -14.10 -2.02 -5.10
C ALA A 19 -13.66 -1.36 -3.78
N GLU A 20 -12.44 -0.83 -3.75
CA GLU A 20 -11.92 -0.14 -2.58
C GLU A 20 -12.64 1.19 -2.33
N LEU A 21 -12.87 2.00 -3.38
CA LEU A 21 -13.68 3.21 -3.25
C LEU A 21 -15.09 2.89 -2.75
N ALA A 22 -15.71 1.84 -3.28
CA ALA A 22 -17.04 1.39 -2.87
C ALA A 22 -17.05 0.97 -1.39
N GLY A 23 -16.05 0.20 -0.95
CA GLY A 23 -15.87 -0.19 0.45
C GLY A 23 -15.72 1.01 1.39
N ARG A 24 -14.89 1.99 1.02
CA ARG A 24 -14.71 3.23 1.80
C ARG A 24 -15.98 4.07 1.87
N ALA A 25 -16.76 4.12 0.79
CA ALA A 25 -17.98 4.92 0.70
C ALA A 25 -19.24 4.20 1.24
N GLY A 26 -19.14 2.90 1.56
CA GLY A 26 -20.28 2.09 2.01
C GLY A 26 -21.35 1.92 0.92
N VAL A 27 -20.93 1.66 -0.32
CA VAL A 27 -21.81 1.40 -1.48
C VAL A 27 -21.36 0.12 -2.21
N ALA A 28 -22.18 -0.39 -3.12
CA ALA A 28 -21.79 -1.54 -3.95
C ALA A 28 -20.76 -1.12 -5.01
N GLN A 29 -19.83 -2.02 -5.35
CA GLN A 29 -18.85 -1.76 -6.43
C GLN A 29 -19.52 -1.56 -7.79
N SER A 30 -20.62 -2.26 -8.07
CA SER A 30 -21.43 -2.06 -9.28
C SER A 30 -21.95 -0.61 -9.37
N THR A 31 -22.39 -0.03 -8.26
CA THR A 31 -22.81 1.38 -8.19
C THR A 31 -21.68 2.33 -8.60
N VAL A 32 -20.45 2.09 -8.14
CA VAL A 32 -19.28 2.89 -8.56
C VAL A 32 -19.01 2.73 -10.05
N SER A 33 -19.06 1.50 -10.57
CA SER A 33 -18.85 1.21 -11.99
C SER A 33 -19.88 1.91 -12.88
N ASP A 34 -21.16 1.86 -12.50
CA ASP A 34 -22.26 2.48 -13.23
C ASP A 34 -22.18 4.00 -13.22
N ILE A 35 -21.76 4.59 -12.08
CA ILE A 35 -21.52 6.04 -11.97
C ILE A 35 -20.33 6.45 -12.85
N GLU A 36 -19.17 5.77 -12.72
CA GLU A 36 -17.95 6.14 -13.45
C GLU A 36 -18.12 6.02 -14.97
N SER A 37 -18.92 5.06 -15.42
CA SER A 37 -19.26 4.88 -16.84
C SER A 37 -20.40 5.77 -17.33
N GLY A 38 -21.05 6.54 -16.44
CA GLY A 38 -22.19 7.40 -16.77
C GLY A 38 -23.49 6.66 -17.06
N ARG A 39 -23.59 5.37 -16.70
CA ARG A 39 -24.84 4.59 -16.81
C ARG A 39 -25.91 5.06 -15.83
N ILE A 40 -25.51 5.57 -14.66
CA ILE A 40 -26.43 6.15 -13.68
C ILE A 40 -25.93 7.50 -13.19
N ASP A 41 -26.88 8.42 -12.97
CA ASP A 41 -26.63 9.62 -12.20
C ASP A 41 -26.81 9.31 -10.70
N PRO A 42 -25.79 9.55 -9.86
CA PRO A 42 -25.89 9.28 -8.45
C PRO A 42 -26.80 10.29 -7.76
N LYS A 43 -27.50 9.83 -6.70
CA LYS A 43 -28.08 10.74 -5.72
C LYS A 43 -26.97 11.59 -5.09
N ILE A 44 -27.31 12.83 -4.72
CA ILE A 44 -26.38 13.75 -4.03
C ILE A 44 -25.71 13.07 -2.83
N SER A 45 -26.46 12.31 -2.02
CA SER A 45 -25.91 11.57 -0.88
C SER A 45 -24.86 10.54 -1.29
N THR A 46 -25.07 9.81 -2.38
CA THR A 46 -24.09 8.84 -2.92
C THR A 46 -22.86 9.54 -3.46
N ALA A 47 -23.04 10.63 -4.21
CA ALA A 47 -21.93 11.44 -4.72
C ALA A 47 -21.07 12.00 -3.58
N LEU A 48 -21.70 12.51 -2.52
CA LEU A 48 -21.02 13.01 -1.33
C LEU A 48 -20.22 11.91 -0.61
N LYS A 49 -20.80 10.72 -0.43
CA LYS A 49 -20.07 9.58 0.18
C LYS A 49 -18.82 9.22 -0.62
N LEU A 50 -18.92 9.17 -1.94
CA LEU A 50 -17.81 8.84 -2.83
C LEU A 50 -16.72 9.91 -2.81
N LEU A 51 -17.11 11.18 -2.88
CA LEU A 51 -16.16 12.30 -2.80
C LEU A 51 -15.47 12.36 -1.43
N TYR A 52 -16.21 12.17 -0.35
CA TYR A 52 -15.67 12.13 1.01
C TYR A 52 -14.68 10.96 1.20
N ALA A 53 -15.00 9.78 0.65
CA ALA A 53 -14.10 8.63 0.64
C ALA A 53 -12.78 8.86 -0.14
N LEU A 54 -12.78 9.85 -1.05
CA LEU A 54 -11.60 10.33 -1.78
C LEU A 54 -10.95 11.57 -1.12
N GLY A 55 -11.38 11.94 0.09
CA GLY A 55 -10.84 13.10 0.81
C GLY A 55 -11.28 14.45 0.23
N VAL A 56 -12.29 14.48 -0.64
CA VAL A 56 -12.85 15.72 -1.20
C VAL A 56 -13.97 16.22 -0.30
N ASN A 57 -13.80 17.41 0.24
CA ASN A 57 -14.83 18.09 1.01
C ASN A 57 -15.43 19.22 0.16
N LEU A 58 -16.75 19.21 0.00
CA LEU A 58 -17.48 20.24 -0.75
C LEU A 58 -17.81 21.47 0.11
N VAL A 59 -17.55 21.40 1.41
CA VAL A 59 -17.95 22.42 2.37
C VAL A 59 -16.79 22.73 3.31
N ARG A 60 -16.55 24.02 3.55
CA ARG A 60 -15.68 24.49 4.63
C ARG A 60 -16.53 24.82 5.85
N ILE A 61 -16.13 24.30 7.00
CA ILE A 61 -16.70 24.66 8.30
C ILE A 61 -15.67 25.52 9.03
N SER A 62 -16.05 26.73 9.44
CA SER A 62 -15.24 27.63 10.27
C SER A 62 -16.00 28.04 11.52
N TYR A 63 -15.26 28.44 12.56
CA TYR A 63 -15.82 29.02 13.78
C TYR A 63 -15.46 30.51 13.80
N GLU A 64 -16.47 31.37 13.73
CA GLU A 64 -16.33 32.81 13.64
C GLU A 64 -17.31 33.44 14.63
N ASP A 65 -16.81 34.31 15.52
CA ASP A 65 -17.61 35.01 16.54
C ASP A 65 -18.53 34.10 17.37
N GLY A 66 -18.02 32.92 17.76
CA GLY A 66 -18.77 31.94 18.54
C GLY A 66 -19.87 31.21 17.76
N LYS A 67 -19.92 31.35 16.42
CA LYS A 67 -20.89 30.68 15.54
C LYS A 67 -20.18 29.75 14.55
N VAL A 68 -20.86 28.66 14.20
CA VAL A 68 -20.43 27.76 13.12
C VAL A 68 -20.84 28.38 11.79
N ALA A 69 -19.87 28.69 10.94
CA ALA A 69 -20.09 29.11 9.56
C ALA A 69 -19.84 27.93 8.61
N VAL A 70 -20.82 27.66 7.74
CA VAL A 70 -20.77 26.59 6.75
C VAL A 70 -20.78 27.24 5.37
N ARG A 71 -19.68 27.11 4.63
CA ARG A 71 -19.52 27.77 3.31
C ARG A 71 -19.20 26.73 2.23
N PRO A 72 -19.71 26.91 0.99
CA PRO A 72 -19.25 26.12 -0.14
C PRO A 72 -17.73 26.19 -0.26
N TYR A 73 -17.09 25.03 -0.46
CA TYR A 73 -15.67 24.99 -0.72
C TYR A 73 -15.42 25.49 -2.15
N THR A 74 -14.89 26.71 -2.28
CA THR A 74 -14.64 27.35 -3.59
C THR A 74 -13.26 27.02 -4.18
N GLY A 75 -12.41 26.29 -3.44
CA GLY A 75 -11.11 25.84 -3.93
C GLY A 75 -11.20 24.52 -4.70
N THR A 76 -10.39 24.33 -5.74
CA THR A 76 -10.29 23.07 -6.50
C THR A 76 -9.43 21.99 -5.82
N GLY A 77 -9.05 22.19 -4.56
CA GLY A 77 -8.35 21.18 -3.77
C GLY A 77 -8.27 21.62 -2.32
N TYR A 78 -8.44 20.68 -1.40
CA TYR A 78 -8.00 20.86 -0.02
C TYR A 78 -6.52 21.23 -0.06
N ALA A 79 -6.20 22.50 0.15
CA ALA A 79 -4.85 22.97 0.44
C ALA A 79 -4.68 22.89 1.97
N PRO A 80 -4.10 21.80 2.52
CA PRO A 80 -3.75 21.76 3.93
C PRO A 80 -2.87 22.96 4.30
N GLU A 81 -3.01 23.47 5.52
CA GLU A 81 -2.11 24.49 6.05
C GLU A 81 -0.65 24.05 5.87
N PRO A 82 0.29 24.93 5.47
CA PRO A 82 1.68 24.57 5.21
C PRO A 82 2.34 23.80 6.36
N GLU A 83 2.00 24.13 7.61
CA GLU A 83 2.52 23.41 8.78
C GLU A 83 2.09 21.94 8.83
N LEU A 84 0.85 21.64 8.44
CA LEU A 84 0.34 20.27 8.40
C LEU A 84 1.03 19.45 7.31
N LEU A 85 1.30 20.05 6.14
CA LEU A 85 2.06 19.38 5.08
C LEU A 85 3.48 19.04 5.52
N ALA A 86 4.17 19.98 6.15
CA ALA A 86 5.51 19.76 6.68
C ALA A 86 5.51 18.63 7.72
N ALA A 87 4.59 18.66 8.68
CA ALA A 87 4.49 17.63 9.72
C ALA A 87 4.22 16.22 9.15
N VAL A 88 3.37 16.11 8.12
CA VAL A 88 3.11 14.83 7.45
C VAL A 88 4.34 14.37 6.66
N ALA A 89 5.02 15.28 5.95
CA ALA A 89 6.23 14.96 5.21
C ALA A 89 7.35 14.43 6.13
N ASP A 90 7.57 15.08 7.27
CA ASP A 90 8.55 14.65 8.29
C ASP A 90 8.19 13.27 8.84
N SER A 91 6.92 13.05 9.17
CA SER A 91 6.43 11.75 9.65
C SER A 91 6.64 10.64 8.63
N LEU A 92 6.37 10.91 7.34
CA LEU A 92 6.61 9.96 6.25
C LEU A 92 8.10 9.67 6.05
N ALA A 93 8.96 10.68 6.15
CA ALA A 93 10.41 10.50 6.07
C ALA A 93 10.92 9.61 7.20
N LEU A 94 10.44 9.82 8.44
CA LEU A 94 10.76 8.98 9.58
C LEU A 94 10.31 7.53 9.38
N LEU A 95 9.07 7.32 8.91
CA LEU A 95 8.53 5.98 8.65
C LEU A 95 9.30 5.26 7.55
N ARG A 96 9.69 5.96 6.47
CA ARG A 96 10.55 5.39 5.43
C ARG A 96 11.92 4.98 5.97
N GLY A 97 12.55 5.84 6.79
CA GLY A 97 13.83 5.50 7.43
C GLY A 97 13.73 4.26 8.31
N ARG A 98 12.65 4.13 9.10
CA ARG A 98 12.39 2.94 9.93
C ARG A 98 12.17 1.68 9.08
N ALA A 99 11.41 1.78 7.99
CA ALA A 99 11.18 0.67 7.08
C ALA A 99 12.49 0.17 6.46
N GLN A 100 13.33 1.09 5.97
CA GLN A 100 14.63 0.74 5.38
C GLN A 100 15.54 0.03 6.38
N LEU A 101 15.62 0.52 7.62
CA LEU A 101 16.43 -0.12 8.66
C LEU A 101 15.92 -1.52 9.02
N ALA A 102 14.60 -1.72 9.02
CA ALA A 102 14.02 -3.04 9.24
C ALA A 102 14.34 -4.01 8.09
N GLU A 103 14.24 -3.54 6.84
CA GLU A 103 14.59 -4.32 5.65
C GLU A 103 16.06 -4.70 5.63
N ASP A 104 16.96 -3.75 5.90
CA ASP A 104 18.41 -4.00 5.96
C ASP A 104 18.76 -5.02 7.05
N ARG A 105 18.10 -4.95 8.21
CA ARG A 105 18.27 -5.95 9.29
C ARG A 105 17.82 -7.33 8.83
N LEU A 106 16.63 -7.44 8.25
CA LEU A 106 16.10 -8.71 7.77
C LEU A 106 17.01 -9.30 6.68
N ARG A 107 17.46 -8.48 5.73
CA ARG A 107 18.37 -8.89 4.65
C ARG A 107 19.69 -9.42 5.21
N LYS A 108 20.29 -8.73 6.19
CA LYS A 108 21.52 -9.19 6.85
C LYS A 108 21.31 -10.53 7.57
N GLN A 109 20.19 -10.68 8.27
CA GLN A 109 19.86 -11.91 8.98
C GLN A 109 19.69 -13.09 8.01
N VAL A 110 18.96 -12.90 6.91
CA VAL A 110 18.77 -13.93 5.88
C VAL A 110 20.11 -14.32 5.25
N LEU A 111 20.95 -13.35 4.90
CA LEU A 111 22.27 -13.64 4.33
C LEU A 111 23.18 -14.41 5.29
N ALA A 112 23.15 -14.08 6.58
CA ALA A 112 23.91 -14.81 7.59
C ALA A 112 23.44 -16.26 7.70
N SER A 113 22.13 -16.50 7.83
CA SER A 113 21.57 -17.85 7.90
C SER A 113 21.85 -18.68 6.65
N LEU A 114 21.78 -18.07 5.45
CA LEU A 114 22.15 -18.77 4.21
C LEU A 114 23.64 -19.17 4.20
N GLY A 115 24.52 -18.32 4.73
CA GLY A 115 25.94 -18.62 4.89
C GLY A 115 26.20 -19.81 5.79
N GLU A 116 25.50 -19.89 6.93
CA GLU A 116 25.58 -21.03 7.86
C GLU A 116 25.12 -22.33 7.20
N ILE A 117 23.94 -22.32 6.56
CA ILE A 117 23.39 -23.49 5.84
C ILE A 117 24.36 -23.96 4.74
N THR A 118 24.94 -23.03 3.98
CA THR A 118 25.89 -23.36 2.90
C THR A 118 27.14 -24.07 3.46
N ARG A 119 27.61 -23.64 4.64
CA ARG A 119 28.76 -24.24 5.31
C ARG A 119 28.43 -25.66 5.80
N GLU A 120 27.26 -25.86 6.39
CA GLU A 120 26.81 -27.19 6.83
C GLU A 120 26.66 -28.16 5.66
N LEU A 121 26.03 -27.73 4.56
CA LEU A 121 25.91 -28.54 3.35
C LEU A 121 27.27 -28.94 2.78
N SER A 122 28.25 -28.03 2.82
CA SER A 122 29.62 -28.32 2.37
C SER A 122 30.29 -29.40 3.21
N LEU A 123 30.08 -29.39 4.54
CA LEU A 123 30.60 -30.42 5.44
C LEU A 123 29.94 -31.77 5.20
N ILE A 124 28.61 -31.78 5.02
CA ILE A 124 27.85 -33.00 4.70
C ILE A 124 28.36 -33.60 3.39
N GLN A 125 28.54 -32.78 2.34
CA GLN A 125 29.04 -33.25 1.06
C GLN A 125 30.44 -33.86 1.18
N ALA A 126 31.34 -33.24 1.95
CA ALA A 126 32.67 -33.78 2.19
C ALA A 126 32.64 -35.18 2.86
N GLU A 127 31.73 -35.39 3.82
CA GLU A 127 31.58 -36.70 4.46
C GLU A 127 30.93 -37.73 3.50
N VAL A 128 29.96 -37.31 2.69
CA VAL A 128 29.37 -38.16 1.62
C VAL A 128 30.45 -38.60 0.64
N ASP A 129 31.34 -37.71 0.21
CA ASP A 129 32.44 -38.04 -0.70
C ASP A 129 33.43 -39.02 -0.06
N LYS A 130 33.74 -38.84 1.22
CA LYS A 130 34.60 -39.76 1.99
C LYS A 130 33.98 -41.15 2.12
N LEU A 131 32.69 -41.24 2.46
CA LEU A 131 31.96 -42.51 2.52
C LEU A 131 31.90 -43.18 1.15
N SER A 132 31.67 -42.42 0.08
CA SER A 132 31.66 -42.93 -1.29
C SER A 132 33.00 -43.56 -1.68
N ARG A 133 34.12 -42.92 -1.31
CA ARG A 133 35.47 -43.49 -1.49
C ARG A 133 35.66 -44.79 -0.71
N MET A 134 35.25 -44.84 0.55
CA MET A 134 35.35 -46.05 1.38
C MET A 134 34.54 -47.21 0.80
N VAL A 135 33.30 -46.97 0.37
CA VAL A 135 32.46 -47.99 -0.28
C VAL A 135 33.09 -48.48 -1.58
N GLY A 136 33.67 -47.59 -2.39
CA GLY A 136 34.42 -47.95 -3.59
C GLY A 136 35.57 -48.91 -3.31
N LEU A 137 36.37 -48.62 -2.28
CA LEU A 137 37.48 -49.48 -1.84
C LEU A 137 37.01 -50.86 -1.38
N LEU A 138 35.93 -50.92 -0.59
CA LEU A 138 35.34 -52.19 -0.14
C LEU A 138 34.80 -53.02 -1.31
N ARG A 139 34.25 -52.39 -2.34
CA ARG A 139 33.80 -53.08 -3.57
C ARG A 139 34.96 -53.63 -4.40
N SER A 140 36.12 -52.96 -4.42
CA SER A 140 37.32 -53.42 -5.14
C SER A 140 38.11 -54.53 -4.44
N GLN A 141 37.84 -54.79 -3.15
CA GLN A 141 38.51 -55.84 -2.35
C GLN A 141 37.72 -57.16 -2.28
N LYS A 142 36.54 -57.24 -2.92
CA LYS A 142 35.83 -58.51 -3.06
C LYS A 142 36.54 -59.38 -4.12
N PRO A 143 36.90 -60.64 -3.82
CA PRO A 143 37.55 -61.54 -4.78
C PRO A 143 36.64 -61.90 -5.96
#